data_AF-A0AAV8XUI6-F1
#
_entry.id   AF-A0AAV8XUI6-F1
#
_cell.length_a   1.000
_cell.length_b   1.000
_cell.length_c   1.000
_cell.angle_alpha   90.00
_cell.angle_beta   90.00
_cell.angle_gamma   90.00
#
_symmetry.space_group_name_H-M   'P 1'
#
loop_
_entity.id
_entity.type
_entity.pdbx_description
1 polymer ?
#
loop_
_entity_poly.entity_id
_entity_poly.type
_entity_poly.pdbx_seq_one_letter_code
_entity_poly.pdbx_strand_id
1 'polypeptide(L)'
;VRVPLYAPDKCPENELLYPGDQPHDWICDCGLGYIYYPAKDGCFAAYRQGPCQKGEYLIIKGGEVIPICAPNPCEDGFARYKGKCYEMGKPNGPCRPVIEGGGIFDVNATTLVVECLKGTDRLSLFSIPSKCTPRK
;
A
#
# COMPACT_ATOMS: atom_id res chain seq x y z
N VAL A 1 -4.67 -19.03 0.47
CA VAL A 1 -4.28 -17.62 0.67
C VAL A 1 -5.54 -16.84 1.06
N ARG A 2 -5.52 -16.08 2.16
CA ARG A 2 -6.64 -15.18 2.52
C ARG A 2 -6.54 -13.97 1.56
N VAL A 3 -7.36 -13.94 0.52
CA VAL A 3 -7.34 -12.86 -0.49
C VAL A 3 -8.34 -11.80 -0.06
N PRO A 4 -7.92 -10.53 0.12
CA PRO A 4 -8.85 -9.46 0.46
C PRO A 4 -9.75 -9.12 -0.72
N LEU A 5 -10.92 -8.56 -0.42
CA LEU A 5 -11.91 -8.13 -1.41
C LEU A 5 -12.09 -6.62 -1.37
N TYR A 6 -12.21 -6.01 -2.55
CA TYR A 6 -12.67 -4.63 -2.65
C TYR A 6 -14.18 -4.57 -2.42
N ALA A 7 -14.61 -3.86 -1.37
CA ALA A 7 -16.00 -3.78 -0.95
C ALA A 7 -16.33 -2.35 -0.45
N PRO A 8 -16.40 -1.35 -1.35
CA PRO A 8 -16.56 0.06 -0.97
C PRO A 8 -17.90 0.36 -0.29
N ASP A 9 -18.92 -0.47 -0.50
CA ASP A 9 -20.22 -0.35 0.17
C ASP A 9 -20.21 -0.94 1.60
N LYS A 10 -19.11 -1.59 2.01
CA LYS A 10 -18.97 -2.26 3.31
C LYS A 10 -17.82 -1.73 4.16
N CYS A 11 -16.70 -1.39 3.53
CA CYS A 11 -15.52 -0.89 4.21
C CYS A 11 -15.32 0.61 3.95
N PRO A 12 -14.74 1.34 4.92
CA PRO A 12 -14.30 2.72 4.75
C PRO A 12 -13.33 2.91 3.57
N GLU A 13 -13.08 4.17 3.24
CA GLU A 13 -12.09 4.54 2.24
C GLU A 13 -10.71 3.98 2.61
N ASN A 14 -9.97 3.49 1.60
CA ASN A 14 -8.63 2.91 1.74
C ASN A 14 -8.55 1.60 2.56
N GLU A 15 -9.68 0.97 2.84
CA GLU A 15 -9.76 -0.34 3.47
C GLU A 15 -10.23 -1.42 2.48
N LEU A 16 -9.87 -2.67 2.78
CA LEU A 16 -10.33 -3.85 2.07
C LEU A 16 -10.98 -4.82 3.04
N LEU A 17 -11.85 -5.69 2.53
CA LEU A 17 -12.52 -6.70 3.32
C LEU A 17 -11.66 -7.97 3.39
N TYR A 18 -11.14 -8.28 4.58
CA TYR A 18 -10.30 -9.45 4.85
C TYR A 18 -11.12 -10.56 5.51
N PRO A 19 -10.82 -11.85 5.20
CA PRO A 19 -11.37 -12.96 5.97
C PRO A 19 -10.88 -12.92 7.43
N GLY A 20 -11.82 -12.92 8.36
CA GLY A 20 -11.56 -12.99 9.80
C GLY A 20 -11.05 -14.36 10.25
N ASP A 21 -10.95 -14.54 11.55
CA ASP A 21 -10.40 -15.77 12.14
C ASP A 21 -11.41 -16.91 12.24
N GLN A 22 -12.70 -16.59 12.17
CA GLN A 22 -13.77 -17.58 12.17
C GLN A 22 -14.33 -17.83 10.76
N PRO A 23 -14.89 -19.02 10.50
CA PRO A 23 -15.61 -19.28 9.25
C PRO A 23 -16.73 -18.26 9.05
N HIS A 24 -16.73 -17.57 7.91
CA HIS A 24 -17.68 -16.51 7.53
C HIS A 24 -17.53 -15.17 8.26
N ASP A 25 -16.49 -15.00 9.07
CA ASP A 25 -16.15 -13.69 9.62
C ASP A 25 -15.38 -12.85 8.59
N TRP A 26 -15.66 -11.55 8.58
CA TRP A 26 -15.05 -10.58 7.68
C TRP A 26 -14.78 -9.27 8.42
N ILE A 27 -13.57 -8.77 8.26
CA ILE A 27 -13.11 -7.54 8.91
C ILE A 27 -12.60 -6.56 7.85
N CYS A 28 -12.87 -5.27 8.05
CA CYS A 28 -12.24 -4.23 7.25
C CYS A 28 -10.88 -3.88 7.87
N ASP A 29 -9.86 -3.80 7.03
CA ASP A 29 -8.51 -3.41 7.44
C ASP A 29 -7.85 -2.62 6.30
N CYS A 30 -6.78 -1.89 6.60
CA CYS A 30 -6.09 -1.04 5.65
C CYS A 30 -5.69 -1.83 4.39
N GLY A 31 -5.90 -1.19 3.25
CA GLY A 31 -5.50 -1.73 1.97
C GLY A 31 -3.98 -1.90 1.86
N LEU A 32 -3.57 -2.61 0.81
CA LEU A 32 -2.17 -2.92 0.57
C LEU A 32 -1.30 -1.66 0.43
N GLY A 33 -0.30 -1.53 1.31
CA GLY A 33 0.58 -0.36 1.37
C GLY A 33 -0.07 0.88 1.99
N TYR A 34 -1.17 0.71 2.73
CA TYR A 34 -1.79 1.73 3.57
C TYR A 34 -1.50 1.45 5.05
N ILE A 35 -1.49 2.52 5.84
CA ILE A 35 -1.17 2.53 7.27
C ILE A 35 -2.34 3.15 8.01
N TYR A 36 -2.80 2.47 9.07
CA TYR A 36 -3.81 3.03 9.97
C TYR A 36 -3.19 4.16 10.80
N TYR A 37 -3.85 5.33 10.84
CA TYR A 37 -3.41 6.48 11.62
C TYR A 37 -4.44 6.82 12.71
N PRO A 38 -4.20 6.44 13.98
CA PRO A 38 -5.22 6.50 15.03
C PRO A 38 -5.85 7.87 15.26
N ALA A 39 -5.07 8.96 15.15
CA ALA A 39 -5.58 10.31 15.40
C ALA A 39 -6.59 10.80 14.34
N LYS A 40 -6.69 10.11 13.20
CA LYS A 40 -7.69 10.38 12.17
C LYS A 40 -8.67 9.23 11.97
N ASP A 41 -8.50 8.13 12.71
CA ASP A 41 -9.29 6.91 12.60
C ASP A 41 -9.49 6.48 11.13
N GLY A 42 -8.37 6.25 10.42
CA GLY A 42 -8.44 5.88 9.02
C GLY A 42 -7.10 5.44 8.43
N CYS A 43 -7.18 4.89 7.22
CA CYS A 43 -6.05 4.33 6.49
C CYS A 43 -5.51 5.32 5.44
N PHE A 44 -4.19 5.49 5.42
CA PHE A 44 -3.50 6.42 4.54
C PHE A 44 -2.32 5.75 3.84
N ALA A 45 -2.08 6.08 2.58
CA ALA A 45 -1.01 5.47 1.80
C ALA A 45 0.36 5.76 2.44
N ALA A 46 1.16 4.71 2.63
CA ALA A 46 2.54 4.86 3.08
C ALA A 46 3.36 5.67 2.07
N TYR A 47 4.36 6.42 2.55
CA TYR A 47 5.20 7.32 1.74
C TYR A 47 4.43 8.43 1.00
N ARG A 48 3.17 8.68 1.37
CA ARG A 48 2.40 9.85 0.93
C ARG A 48 2.19 10.81 2.08
N GLN A 49 1.86 12.06 1.76
CA GLN A 49 1.59 13.10 2.76
C GLN A 49 0.52 12.64 3.76
N GLY A 50 -0.63 12.15 3.26
CA GLY A 50 -1.71 11.65 4.11
C GLY A 50 -2.10 12.65 5.21
N PRO A 51 -2.11 12.24 6.49
CA PRO A 51 -2.47 13.11 7.60
C PRO A 51 -1.32 14.04 8.06
N CYS A 52 -0.13 13.92 7.47
CA CYS A 52 1.07 14.65 7.85
C CYS A 52 1.09 16.08 7.29
N GLN A 53 2.02 16.90 7.80
CA GLN A 53 2.18 18.26 7.31
C GLN A 53 2.76 18.28 5.89
N LYS A 54 2.64 19.44 5.22
CA LYS A 54 3.24 19.63 3.90
C LYS A 54 4.75 19.41 3.98
N GLY A 55 5.27 18.55 3.11
CA GLY A 55 6.70 18.18 3.08
C GLY A 55 7.05 16.99 3.98
N GLU A 56 6.06 16.39 4.65
CA GLU A 56 6.21 15.12 5.38
C GLU A 56 5.49 13.98 4.65
N TYR A 57 5.83 12.74 5.00
CA TYR A 57 5.08 11.56 4.63
C TYR A 57 4.76 10.69 5.85
N LEU A 58 3.81 9.77 5.68
CA LEU A 58 3.48 8.74 6.66
C LEU A 58 4.34 7.48 6.44
N ILE A 59 5.02 7.00 7.48
CA ILE A 59 5.77 5.74 7.47
C ILE A 59 5.63 4.99 8.80
N ILE A 60 5.95 3.69 8.76
CA ILE A 60 6.32 2.91 9.95
C ILE A 60 7.82 2.67 9.87
N LYS A 61 8.57 3.07 10.90
CA LYS A 61 10.01 2.78 10.96
C LYS A 61 10.23 1.28 11.18
N GLY A 62 11.28 0.72 10.58
CA GLY A 62 11.54 -0.71 10.66
C GLY A 62 11.62 -1.23 12.10
N GLY A 63 10.76 -2.19 12.44
CA GLY A 63 10.65 -2.78 13.78
C GLY A 63 9.72 -2.02 14.75
N GLU A 64 9.18 -0.87 14.35
CA GLU A 64 8.16 -0.16 15.09
C GLU A 64 6.76 -0.58 14.61
N VAL A 65 5.74 -0.33 15.43
CA VAL A 65 4.32 -0.55 15.10
C VAL A 65 3.53 0.75 15.03
N ILE A 66 4.12 1.84 15.52
CA ILE A 66 3.47 3.14 15.60
C ILE A 66 3.82 3.94 14.33
N PRO A 67 2.83 4.45 13.59
CA PRO A 67 3.08 5.27 12.44
C PRO A 67 3.54 6.67 12.84
N ILE A 68 4.43 7.24 12.04
CA ILE A 68 4.94 8.60 12.26
C ILE A 68 4.88 9.43 10.98
N CYS A 69 4.80 10.74 11.16
CA CYS A 69 5.10 11.70 10.12
C CYS A 69 6.61 11.99 10.14
N ALA A 70 7.25 11.83 8.99
CA ALA A 70 8.67 12.10 8.84
C ALA A 70 8.91 13.04 7.66
N PRO A 71 9.97 13.88 7.70
CA PRO A 71 10.31 14.73 6.56
C PRO A 71 10.51 13.90 5.30
N ASN A 72 9.84 14.29 4.22
CA ASN A 72 10.04 13.68 2.93
C ASN A 72 11.29 14.28 2.28
N PRO A 73 12.37 13.51 2.05
CA PRO A 73 13.57 14.01 1.36
C PRO A 73 13.36 14.20 -0.14
N CYS A 74 12.19 13.83 -0.66
CA CYS A 74 11.72 14.03 -2.02
C CYS A 74 10.45 14.92 -1.98
N GLU A 75 9.55 14.77 -2.94
CA GLU A 75 8.23 15.39 -2.94
C GLU A 75 7.13 14.31 -2.81
N ASP A 76 5.89 14.73 -2.55
CA ASP A 76 4.78 13.78 -2.40
C ASP A 76 4.59 12.94 -3.69
N GLY A 77 4.50 11.63 -3.53
CA GLY A 77 4.47 10.68 -4.64
C GLY A 77 5.83 10.22 -5.17
N PHE A 78 6.92 10.75 -4.63
CA PHE A 78 8.27 10.29 -4.90
C PHE A 78 8.90 9.69 -3.66
N ALA A 79 9.74 8.67 -3.85
CA ALA A 79 10.52 8.09 -2.77
C ALA A 79 11.97 7.87 -3.17
N ARG A 80 12.84 7.86 -2.16
CA ARG A 80 14.28 7.76 -2.36
C ARG A 80 14.70 6.31 -2.58
N TYR A 81 15.38 6.04 -3.69
CA TYR A 81 15.98 4.76 -4.01
C TYR A 81 17.43 4.97 -4.47
N LYS A 82 18.39 4.29 -3.83
CA LYS A 82 19.83 4.41 -4.12
C LYS A 82 20.31 5.87 -4.25
N GLY A 83 19.81 6.74 -3.37
CA GLY A 83 20.21 8.15 -3.30
C GLY A 83 19.43 9.12 -4.19
N LYS A 84 18.61 8.64 -5.14
CA LYS A 84 17.80 9.49 -6.04
C LYS A 84 16.30 9.34 -5.77
N CYS A 85 15.52 10.35 -6.11
CA CYS A 85 14.06 10.32 -6.00
C CYS A 85 13.46 9.74 -7.28
N TYR A 86 12.51 8.82 -7.12
CA TYR A 86 11.76 8.21 -8.21
C TYR A 86 10.26 8.27 -7.91
N GLU A 87 9.46 8.47 -8.96
CA GLU A 87 8.01 8.45 -8.86
C GLU A 87 7.55 7.03 -8.46
N MET A 88 6.62 6.95 -7.52
CA MET A 88 6.06 5.68 -7.05
C MET A 88 4.83 5.27 -7.87
N GLY A 89 4.57 3.96 -7.94
CA GLY A 89 3.31 3.42 -8.46
C GLY A 89 3.16 3.46 -9.98
N LYS A 90 4.20 3.84 -10.72
CA LYS A 90 4.22 3.80 -12.20
C LYS A 90 5.30 2.84 -12.73
N PRO A 91 5.07 2.23 -13.90
CA PRO A 91 6.15 1.61 -14.65
C PRO A 91 7.14 2.68 -15.10
N ASN A 92 8.41 2.30 -15.23
CA ASN A 92 9.58 3.18 -15.44
C ASN A 92 10.03 3.87 -14.15
N GLY A 93 11.30 3.68 -13.81
CA GLY A 93 11.87 4.14 -12.56
C GLY A 93 13.20 3.43 -12.30
N PRO A 94 13.52 3.08 -11.04
CA PRO A 94 14.76 2.39 -10.70
C PRO A 94 14.73 0.88 -10.97
N CYS A 95 13.57 0.33 -11.35
CA CYS A 95 13.33 -1.10 -11.44
C CYS A 95 13.63 -1.65 -12.83
N ARG A 96 13.96 -2.95 -12.89
CA ARG A 96 14.12 -3.65 -14.17
C ARG A 96 12.79 -3.68 -14.93
N PRO A 97 12.81 -3.79 -16.27
CA PRO A 97 11.62 -4.00 -17.07
C PRO A 97 10.83 -5.23 -16.60
N VAL A 98 9.50 -5.18 -16.72
CA VAL A 98 8.60 -6.30 -16.35
C VAL A 98 8.96 -7.58 -17.09
N ILE A 99 9.31 -7.48 -18.38
CA ILE A 99 9.72 -8.61 -19.23
C ILE A 99 10.99 -9.32 -18.74
N GLU A 100 11.82 -8.64 -17.94
CA GLU A 100 13.05 -9.18 -17.33
C GLU A 100 12.83 -9.60 -15.87
N GLY A 101 11.57 -9.71 -15.44
CA GLY A 101 11.20 -10.07 -14.07
C GLY A 101 11.33 -8.91 -13.07
N GLY A 102 11.38 -7.67 -13.55
CA GLY A 102 11.22 -6.47 -12.74
C GLY A 102 9.76 -6.02 -12.64
N GLY A 103 9.55 -4.71 -12.48
CA GLY A 103 8.21 -4.16 -12.31
C GLY A 103 8.20 -2.71 -11.82
N ILE A 104 7.32 -2.41 -10.88
CA ILE A 104 7.04 -1.06 -10.40
C ILE A 104 7.86 -0.72 -9.15
N PHE A 105 8.24 0.55 -9.01
CA PHE A 105 8.81 1.05 -7.77
C PHE A 105 7.68 1.52 -6.85
N ASP A 106 7.47 0.82 -5.75
CA ASP A 106 6.34 1.09 -4.87
C ASP A 106 6.52 0.47 -3.47
N VAL A 107 5.59 0.74 -2.57
CA VAL A 107 5.56 0.23 -1.20
C VAL A 107 5.21 -1.26 -1.20
N ASN A 108 6.07 -2.08 -0.63
CA ASN A 108 5.78 -3.49 -0.34
C ASN A 108 4.71 -3.59 0.76
N ALA A 109 3.61 -4.30 0.50
CA ALA A 109 2.48 -4.39 1.43
C ALA A 109 2.79 -5.13 2.75
N THR A 110 3.85 -5.95 2.78
CA THR A 110 4.28 -6.72 3.96
C THR A 110 5.29 -5.94 4.79
N THR A 111 6.26 -5.28 4.16
CA THR A 111 7.35 -4.58 4.87
C THR A 111 7.05 -3.11 5.09
N LEU A 112 6.08 -2.54 4.35
CA LEU A 112 5.75 -1.12 4.30
C LEU A 112 6.94 -0.22 3.96
N VAL A 113 7.90 -0.76 3.20
CA VAL A 113 9.06 -0.02 2.68
C VAL A 113 8.97 0.05 1.15
N VAL A 114 9.51 1.11 0.57
CA VAL A 114 9.60 1.26 -0.90
C VAL A 114 10.67 0.35 -1.50
N GLU A 115 10.30 -0.39 -2.55
CA GLU A 115 11.22 -1.27 -3.28
C GLU A 115 10.72 -1.53 -4.70
N CYS A 116 11.47 -2.35 -5.45
CA CYS A 116 11.06 -2.80 -6.77
C CYS A 116 10.20 -4.05 -6.65
N LEU A 117 8.90 -3.89 -6.84
CA LEU A 117 7.93 -4.97 -6.87
C LEU A 117 7.85 -5.56 -8.26
N LYS A 118 7.68 -6.88 -8.36
CA LYS A 118 7.51 -7.57 -9.64
C LYS A 118 6.11 -7.31 -10.20
N GLY A 119 5.95 -7.20 -11.52
CA GLY A 119 4.63 -7.02 -12.15
C GLY A 119 4.30 -5.57 -12.52
N THR A 120 3.06 -5.34 -12.96
CA THR A 120 2.66 -4.10 -13.65
C THR A 120 1.93 -3.09 -12.77
N ASP A 121 1.31 -3.54 -11.69
CA ASP A 121 0.53 -2.70 -10.78
C ASP A 121 0.34 -3.37 -9.41
N ARG A 122 0.01 -2.58 -8.37
CA ARG A 122 -0.19 -3.07 -6.99
C ARG A 122 -1.26 -4.16 -6.87
N LEU A 123 -2.26 -4.20 -7.75
CA LEU A 123 -3.40 -5.12 -7.69
C LEU A 123 -3.11 -6.45 -8.41
N SER A 124 -2.34 -6.41 -9.49
CA SER A 124 -1.85 -7.57 -10.24
C SER A 124 -0.92 -8.46 -9.42
N LEU A 125 -0.34 -7.92 -8.35
CA LEU A 125 0.48 -8.66 -7.38
C LEU A 125 -0.32 -9.63 -6.50
N PHE A 126 -1.63 -9.41 -6.33
CA PHE A 126 -2.46 -10.20 -5.41
C PHE A 126 -3.73 -10.78 -6.03
N SER A 127 -3.91 -10.65 -7.36
CA SER A 127 -5.06 -11.21 -8.09
C SER A 127 -6.41 -10.87 -7.45
N ILE A 128 -6.56 -9.64 -6.93
CA ILE A 128 -7.81 -9.22 -6.27
C ILE A 128 -8.91 -9.22 -7.33
N PRO A 129 -9.93 -10.11 -7.22
CA PRO A 129 -11.00 -10.14 -8.20
C PRO A 129 -11.75 -8.82 -8.15
N SER A 130 -11.83 -8.11 -9.27
CA SER A 130 -12.62 -6.87 -9.41
C SER A 130 -14.13 -7.12 -9.29
N LYS A 131 -14.56 -8.38 -9.16
CA LYS A 131 -15.94 -8.79 -8.93
C LYS A 131 -15.97 -9.82 -7.80
N CYS A 132 -16.62 -9.48 -6.70
CA CYS A 132 -17.13 -10.50 -5.79
C CYS A 132 -18.13 -11.34 -6.57
N THR A 133 -17.77 -12.56 -6.99
CA THR A 133 -18.77 -13.51 -7.47
C THR A 133 -19.54 -14.02 -6.25
N PRO A 134 -20.85 -13.76 -6.13
CA PRO A 134 -21.63 -14.38 -5.08
C PRO A 134 -21.53 -15.89 -5.26
N ARG A 135 -21.14 -16.64 -4.21
CA ARG A 135 -21.39 -18.09 -4.22
C ARG A 135 -22.91 -18.28 -4.27
N LYS A 136 -23.37 -18.95 -5.33
CA LYS A 136 -24.70 -19.57 -5.35
C LYS A 136 -24.79 -20.66 -4.30
#